data_AF-A0A534L4I4-F1
#
_entry.id   AF-A0A534L4I4-F1
#
_cell.length_a   1.000
_cell.length_b   1.000
_cell.length_c   1.000
_cell.angle_alpha   90.00
_cell.angle_beta   90.00
_cell.angle_gamma   90.00
#
_symmetry.space_group_name_H-M   'P 1'
#
loop_
_entity.id
_entity.type
_entity.pdbx_description
1 polymer ?
#
loop_
_entity_poly.entity_id
_entity_poly.type
_entity_poly.pdbx_seq_one_letter_code
_entity_poly.pdbx_strand_id
1 'polypeptide(L)'
;MLALGIEGTAHTVGVGIVDERCRVLANVYDMVRPEKGGIHPREAANHHAEAVVPLIRKAADVAGIDLGDLGLVAFSQGPGLGPCLRTVATAARAL
;
A
#
# COMPACT_ATOMS: atom_id res chain seq x y z
N MET A 1 17.78 5.67 -7.48
CA MET A 1 16.35 5.51 -7.84
C MET A 1 15.52 5.22 -6.60
N LEU A 2 14.33 5.80 -6.50
CA LEU A 2 13.36 5.52 -5.42
C LEU A 2 12.24 4.61 -5.92
N ALA A 3 11.87 3.62 -5.12
CA ALA A 3 10.77 2.71 -5.42
C ALA A 3 9.71 2.76 -4.32
N LEU A 4 8.45 2.97 -4.71
CA LEU A 4 7.29 2.87 -3.84
C LEU A 4 6.64 1.49 -4.02
N GLY A 5 6.34 0.79 -2.92
CA GLY A 5 5.65 -0.49 -2.91
C GLY A 5 4.29 -0.39 -2.21
N ILE A 6 3.23 -0.95 -2.82
CA ILE A 6 1.90 -1.05 -2.23
C ILE A 6 1.54 -2.52 -1.93
N GLU A 7 1.37 -2.83 -0.65
CA GLU A 7 0.93 -4.13 -0.16
C GLU A 7 -0.56 -4.07 0.20
N GLY A 8 -1.34 -5.05 -0.22
CA GLY A 8 -2.76 -5.16 0.15
C GLY A 8 -3.37 -6.49 -0.26
N THR A 9 -2.66 -7.58 0.00
CA THR A 9 -3.13 -8.93 -0.34
C THR A 9 -4.24 -9.45 0.59
N ALA A 10 -4.34 -8.92 1.81
CA ALA A 10 -5.24 -9.42 2.85
C ALA A 10 -5.98 -8.28 3.60
N HIS A 11 -5.82 -8.18 4.92
CA HIS A 11 -6.54 -7.23 5.79
C HIS A 11 -5.72 -5.97 6.14
N THR A 12 -4.42 -6.00 5.86
CA THR A 12 -3.49 -4.88 6.02
C THR A 12 -3.21 -4.26 4.67
N VAL A 13 -3.26 -2.93 4.59
CA VAL A 13 -2.69 -2.17 3.46
C VAL A 13 -1.45 -1.43 3.95
N GLY A 14 -0.38 -1.53 3.19
CA GLY A 14 0.91 -0.94 3.52
C GLY A 14 1.52 -0.21 2.33
N VAL A 15 2.24 0.86 2.62
CA VAL A 15 3.05 1.58 1.64
C VAL A 15 4.47 1.71 2.17
N GLY A 16 5.42 1.27 1.36
CA GLY A 16 6.85 1.36 1.65
C GLY A 16 7.59 2.15 0.58
N ILE A 17 8.66 2.84 0.96
CA ILE A 17 9.57 3.50 0.03
C ILE A 17 10.99 3.04 0.34
N VAL A 18 11.71 2.59 -0.70
CA VAL A 18 13.10 2.16 -0.62
C VAL A 18 13.97 2.85 -1.65
N ASP A 19 15.26 2.95 -1.37
CA ASP A 19 16.26 3.36 -2.35
C ASP A 19 17.02 2.17 -2.97
N GLU A 20 17.88 2.46 -3.94
CA GLU A 20 18.74 1.49 -4.63
C GLU A 20 19.75 0.76 -3.74
N ARG A 21 19.95 1.24 -2.50
CA ARG A 21 20.80 0.60 -1.50
C ARG A 21 19.98 -0.24 -0.51
N CYS A 22 18.72 -0.49 -0.83
CA CYS A 22 17.75 -1.20 0.01
C CYS A 22 17.52 -0.54 1.36
N ARG A 23 17.75 0.77 1.50
CA ARG A 23 17.37 1.49 2.72
C ARG A 23 15.87 1.73 2.71
N VAL A 24 15.21 1.41 3.83
CA VAL A 24 13.78 1.70 4.03
C VAL A 24 13.65 3.15 4.48
N LEU A 25 13.11 3.99 3.60
CA LEU A 25 12.87 5.41 3.88
C LEU A 25 11.49 5.63 4.51
N ALA A 26 10.51 4.81 4.15
CA ALA A 26 9.20 4.79 4.77
C ALA A 26 8.64 3.36 4.81
N ASN A 27 7.87 3.05 5.86
CA ASN A 27 7.10 1.83 5.99
C ASN A 27 5.88 2.11 6.87
N VAL A 28 4.75 2.44 6.25
CA VAL A 28 3.51 2.83 6.93
C VAL A 28 2.39 1.88 6.53
N TYR A 29 1.47 1.61 7.45
CA TYR A 29 0.37 0.68 7.20
C TYR A 29 -0.86 1.04 8.02
N ASP A 30 -1.99 0.50 7.57
CA ASP A 30 -3.24 0.41 8.32
C ASP A 30 -3.84 -1.00 8.16
N MET A 31 -4.66 -1.44 9.11
CA MET A 31 -5.21 -2.78 9.13
C MET A 31 -6.66 -2.81 9.61
N VAL A 32 -7.49 -3.61 8.93
CA VAL A 32 -8.80 -3.98 9.47
C VAL A 32 -8.58 -4.89 10.68
N ARG A 33 -9.19 -4.52 11.81
CA ARG A 33 -9.21 -5.33 13.05
C ARG A 33 -10.65 -5.77 13.35
N PRO A 34 -11.08 -6.94 12.88
CA PRO A 34 -12.39 -7.48 13.23
C PRO A 34 -12.44 -7.73 14.74
N GLU A 35 -13.48 -7.25 15.42
CA GLU A 35 -13.66 -7.53 16.85
C GLU A 35 -13.93 -9.03 17.10
N LYS A 36 -14.53 -9.72 16.12
CA LYS A 36 -14.85 -11.16 16.14
C LYS A 36 -14.79 -11.73 14.73
N GLY A 37 -14.50 -13.03 14.61
CA GLY A 37 -14.54 -13.77 13.33
C GLY A 37 -13.25 -13.67 12.52
N GLY A 38 -13.36 -13.86 11.20
CA GLY A 38 -12.25 -13.82 10.24
C GLY A 38 -12.27 -12.58 9.35
N ILE A 39 -11.33 -12.53 8.40
CA ILE A 39 -11.20 -11.39 7.46
C ILE A 39 -12.35 -11.44 6.46
N HIS A 40 -13.19 -10.41 6.44
CA HIS A 40 -14.22 -10.26 5.42
C HIS A 40 -13.66 -9.55 4.17
N PRO A 41 -13.59 -10.20 2.98
CA PRO A 41 -12.88 -9.64 1.83
C PRO A 41 -13.41 -8.29 1.34
N ARG A 42 -14.71 -8.02 1.47
CA ARG A 42 -15.31 -6.75 1.08
C ARG A 42 -14.98 -5.62 2.06
N GLU A 43 -14.93 -5.92 3.36
CA GLU A 43 -14.58 -4.93 4.38
C GLU A 43 -13.10 -4.55 4.26
N ALA A 44 -12.23 -5.54 4.07
CA ALA A 44 -10.82 -5.32 3.81
C ALA A 44 -10.58 -4.44 2.57
N ALA A 45 -11.29 -4.70 1.47
CA ALA A 45 -11.15 -3.91 0.25
C ALA A 45 -11.68 -2.47 0.38
N ASN A 46 -12.79 -2.26 1.10
CA ASN A 46 -13.31 -0.91 1.38
C ASN A 46 -12.29 -0.13 2.23
N HIS A 47 -11.77 -0.76 3.29
CA HIS A 47 -10.69 -0.17 4.09
C HIS A 47 -9.46 0.18 3.25
N HIS A 48 -9.02 -0.69 2.33
CA HIS A 48 -7.90 -0.38 1.44
C HIS A 48 -8.19 0.83 0.55
N ALA A 49 -9.43 0.96 0.04
CA ALA A 49 -9.80 2.09 -0.82
C ALA A 49 -9.78 3.42 -0.06
N GLU A 50 -10.15 3.40 1.22
CA GLU A 50 -10.10 4.57 2.10
C GLU A 50 -8.68 4.91 2.55
N ALA A 51 -7.84 3.90 2.84
CA ALA A 51 -6.54 4.09 3.47
C ALA A 51 -5.36 4.23 2.49
N VAL A 52 -5.43 3.69 1.27
CA VAL A 52 -4.27 3.61 0.36
C VAL A 52 -3.73 4.99 -0.03
N VAL A 53 -4.59 5.94 -0.38
CA VAL A 53 -4.15 7.29 -0.78
C VAL A 53 -3.56 8.08 0.40
N PRO A 54 -4.20 8.13 1.58
CA PRO A 54 -3.57 8.69 2.78
C PRO A 54 -2.21 8.05 3.11
N LEU A 55 -2.09 6.72 2.97
CA LEU A 55 -0.83 6.02 3.24
C LEU A 55 0.26 6.35 2.22
N ILE A 56 -0.06 6.53 0.94
CA ILE A 56 0.90 6.98 -0.08
C ILE A 56 1.46 8.35 0.28
N ARG A 57 0.58 9.32 0.62
CA ARG A 57 1.00 10.66 1.03
C ARG A 57 1.87 10.61 2.29
N LYS A 58 1.42 9.86 3.30
CA LYS A 58 2.16 9.67 4.54
C LYS A 58 3.53 9.03 4.30
N ALA A 59 3.65 8.08 3.37
CA ALA A 59 4.92 7.45 3.04
C ALA A 59 5.89 8.46 2.40
N ALA A 60 5.41 9.30 1.48
CA ALA A 60 6.20 10.36 0.88
C ALA A 60 6.66 11.39 1.93
N ASP A 61 5.77 11.80 2.83
CA ASP A 61 6.09 12.71 3.95
C ASP A 61 7.16 12.12 4.88
N VAL A 62 7.04 10.84 5.25
CA VAL A 62 8.02 10.14 6.11
C VAL A 62 9.37 9.98 5.41
N ALA A 63 9.37 9.70 4.11
CA ALA A 63 10.59 9.59 3.32
C ALA A 63 11.22 10.95 2.99
N GLY A 64 10.47 12.06 3.15
CA GLY A 64 10.92 13.41 2.83
C GLY A 64 11.11 13.64 1.34
N ILE A 65 10.22 13.09 0.49
CA ILE A 65 10.31 13.17 -0.97
C ILE A 65 9.00 13.68 -1.58
N ASP A 66 9.07 14.17 -2.82
CA ASP A 66 7.89 14.38 -3.65
C ASP A 66 7.56 13.09 -4.42
N LEU A 67 6.28 12.87 -4.74
CA LEU A 67 5.88 11.69 -5.54
C LEU A 67 6.50 11.68 -6.94
N GLY A 68 6.90 12.84 -7.46
CA GLY A 68 7.63 12.96 -8.73
C GLY A 68 9.07 12.42 -8.69
N ASP A 69 9.63 12.18 -7.50
CA ASP A 69 10.97 11.60 -7.33
C ASP A 69 10.98 10.07 -7.50
N LEU A 70 9.80 9.44 -7.54
CA LEU A 70 9.65 7.99 -7.70
C LEU A 70 10.08 7.56 -9.11
N GLY A 71 11.03 6.62 -9.18
CA GLY A 71 11.43 5.97 -10.43
C GLY A 71 10.72 4.65 -10.69
N LEU A 72 10.03 4.10 -9.69
CA LEU A 72 9.32 2.82 -9.79
C LEU A 72 8.14 2.79 -8.81
N VAL A 73 7.00 2.29 -9.28
CA VAL A 73 5.86 1.89 -8.45
C VAL A 73 5.66 0.38 -8.58
N ALA A 74 5.74 -0.32 -7.46
CA ALA A 74 5.51 -1.75 -7.32
C ALA A 74 4.25 -2.00 -6.49
N PHE A 75 3.59 -3.13 -6.73
CA PHE A 75 2.44 -3.54 -5.92
C PHE A 75 2.37 -5.06 -5.82
N SER A 76 1.70 -5.52 -4.77
CA SER A 76 1.40 -6.93 -4.56
C SER A 76 0.36 -7.44 -5.57
N GLN A 77 0.83 -8.14 -6.60
CA GLN A 77 -0.05 -8.69 -7.65
C GLN A 77 -0.85 -9.91 -7.18
N GLY A 78 -0.32 -10.67 -6.24
CA GLY A 78 -0.95 -11.86 -5.66
C GLY A 78 0.08 -12.88 -5.15
N PRO A 79 -0.37 -14.01 -4.58
CA PRO A 79 -1.78 -14.37 -4.34
C PRO A 79 -2.45 -13.51 -3.25
N GLY A 80 -3.78 -13.53 -3.15
CA GLY A 80 -4.50 -12.74 -2.14
C GLY A 80 -6.00 -12.63 -2.36
N LEU A 81 -6.65 -11.79 -1.56
CA LEU A 81 -8.08 -11.49 -1.66
C LEU A 81 -8.35 -10.66 -2.91
N GLY A 82 -9.07 -11.23 -3.88
CA GLY A 82 -9.34 -10.58 -5.17
C GLY A 82 -9.83 -9.13 -5.09
N PRO A 83 -10.79 -8.78 -4.21
CA PRO A 83 -11.20 -7.39 -4.00
C PRO A 83 -10.06 -6.47 -3.55
N CYS A 84 -9.23 -6.89 -2.58
CA CYS A 84 -8.10 -6.12 -2.07
C CYS A 84 -7.01 -5.93 -3.14
N LEU A 85 -6.65 -7.00 -3.86
CA LEU A 85 -5.68 -6.97 -4.97
C LEU A 85 -6.08 -5.96 -6.05
N ARG A 86 -7.37 -5.92 -6.43
CA ARG A 86 -7.86 -4.94 -7.40
C ARG A 86 -7.73 -3.51 -6.90
N THR A 87 -7.99 -3.26 -5.61
CA THR A 87 -7.84 -1.93 -5.02
C THR A 87 -6.40 -1.45 -5.08
N VAL A 88 -5.43 -2.25 -4.60
CA VAL A 88 -4.02 -1.85 -4.61
C VAL A 88 -3.43 -1.77 -6.01
N ALA A 89 -3.81 -2.67 -6.92
CA ALA A 89 -3.38 -2.62 -8.31
C ALA A 89 -3.93 -1.37 -9.04
N THR A 90 -5.15 -0.95 -8.73
CA THR A 90 -5.74 0.28 -9.28
C THR A 90 -5.01 1.52 -8.76
N ALA A 91 -4.76 1.59 -7.45
CA ALA A 91 -4.00 2.69 -6.86
C ALA A 91 -2.59 2.80 -7.44
N ALA A 92 -1.89 1.67 -7.57
CA ALA A 92 -0.53 1.63 -8.14
C ALA A 92 -0.46 2.10 -9.59
N ARG A 93 -1.46 1.77 -10.42
CA ARG A 93 -1.50 2.17 -11.84
C ARG A 93 -1.98 3.61 -12.06
N ALA A 94 -2.56 4.23 -11.05
CA ALA A 94 -3.03 5.62 -11.10
C ALA A 94 -1.95 6.63 -10.65
N LEU A 95 -0.89 6.16 -9.99
CA LEU A 95 0.32 6.92 -9.67
C LEU A 95 1.23 7.02 -10.90
#